data_AF-A0A8J1J0I9-F1
#
_entry.id   AF-A0A8J1J0I9-F1
#
_cell.length_a   1.000
_cell.length_b   1.000
_cell.length_c   1.000
_cell.angle_alpha   90.00
_cell.angle_beta   90.00
_cell.angle_gamma   90.00
#
_symmetry.space_group_name_H-M   'P 1'
#
loop_
_entity.id
_entity.type
_entity.pdbx_description
1 polymer ?
#
loop_
_entity_poly.entity_id
_entity_poly.type
_entity_poly.pdbx_seq_one_letter_code
_entity_poly.pdbx_strand_id
1 'polypeptide(L)'
;MPLRNTRQLLVAAGDTVTGASAELPPWVGRHRRCSRRGLAAAGTAHKQDSLLRLCQERHFISGGAPSHTSLLQGGHSLGPLGVELRRNLLSQWWNSVVLHREQVLAIDTALQLPNPSIAPEAPLLAICTQHLLGLPPQQRGTCLGGPVGKCGVLRHELLYGALMEYVPSMELLNKKLPFGLAEIGKCFHPIPEVANEGTIPPRIGERTVASLVWFISPKSSGQWQDYWLRHRLQWWQKARDGRKWVVPHVLWVSGDLDRGLLAYLSDALQQTEGPPVRGRYQQREVLKLHPTLAPIKVAVDMGKGPTGELRLVCQGLSTELREHGVYVWPGYQESLQGSLEQLYTKYDQMGVLFTVLVSEATLENGLLQARSRDTALKETVHVSKLKDFLLTYIAAATHL
;
A
#
# COMPACT_ATOMS: atom_id res chain seq x y z
N MET A 1 -2.96 -3.49 32.91
CA MET A 1 -2.10 -4.66 32.58
C MET A 1 -1.80 -4.60 31.09
N PRO A 2 -0.55 -4.35 30.66
CA PRO A 2 -0.30 -3.93 29.28
C PRO A 2 -0.09 -5.12 28.34
N LEU A 3 -0.72 -4.99 27.17
CA LEU A 3 -0.77 -5.89 26.04
C LEU A 3 0.62 -6.05 25.39
N ARG A 4 1.26 -7.20 25.61
CA ARG A 4 2.27 -7.77 24.71
C ARG A 4 1.49 -8.54 23.63
N ASN A 5 1.48 -8.08 22.37
CA ASN A 5 1.37 -8.92 21.14
C ASN A 5 0.99 -8.15 19.86
N THR A 6 1.70 -7.07 19.52
CA THR A 6 1.63 -6.45 18.17
C THR A 6 2.95 -6.51 17.40
N ARG A 7 3.97 -7.22 17.91
CA ARG A 7 5.30 -7.30 17.27
C ARG A 7 5.56 -8.54 16.39
N GLN A 8 4.56 -9.40 16.13
CA GLN A 8 4.80 -10.69 15.46
C GLN A 8 4.12 -10.91 14.09
N LEU A 9 3.32 -9.97 13.58
CA LEU A 9 2.52 -10.23 12.36
C LEU A 9 3.23 -9.94 11.03
N LEU A 10 4.50 -9.55 11.07
CA LEU A 10 5.23 -9.12 9.89
C LEU A 10 6.05 -10.23 9.21
N VAL A 11 5.88 -11.49 9.63
CA VAL A 11 6.65 -12.67 9.14
C VAL A 11 5.79 -13.62 8.29
N ALA A 12 4.54 -13.25 7.94
CA ALA A 12 3.60 -14.14 7.24
C ALA A 12 3.21 -13.68 5.83
N ALA A 13 3.97 -12.79 5.20
CA ALA A 13 3.95 -12.60 3.75
C ALA A 13 5.19 -13.30 3.19
N GLY A 14 5.04 -14.10 2.14
CA GLY A 14 6.11 -14.91 1.58
C GLY A 14 7.29 -14.06 1.12
N ASP A 15 8.27 -13.90 1.99
CA ASP A 15 9.53 -13.22 1.75
C ASP A 15 10.53 -14.22 1.17
N THR A 16 10.80 -14.15 -0.13
CA THR A 16 11.94 -14.85 -0.73
C THR A 16 13.20 -14.00 -0.56
N VAL A 17 13.95 -14.24 0.51
CA VAL A 17 15.33 -13.76 0.64
C VAL A 17 16.24 -14.76 -0.06
N THR A 18 16.51 -14.56 -1.35
CA THR A 18 17.48 -15.38 -2.08
C THR A 18 18.90 -14.87 -1.83
N GLY A 19 19.57 -15.48 -0.86
CA GLY A 19 21.03 -15.40 -0.74
C GLY A 19 21.66 -16.43 -1.67
N ALA A 20 22.22 -15.98 -2.80
CA ALA A 20 22.99 -16.87 -3.67
C ALA A 20 24.39 -17.11 -3.07
N SER A 21 24.62 -18.29 -2.52
CA SER A 21 25.94 -18.90 -2.35
C SER A 21 25.79 -20.42 -2.25
N ALA A 22 26.66 -21.14 -2.97
CA ALA A 22 26.56 -22.54 -3.30
C ALA A 22 26.85 -23.53 -2.14
N GLU A 23 26.40 -24.77 -2.35
CA GLU A 23 26.71 -26.04 -1.66
C GLU A 23 26.02 -26.35 -0.31
N LEU A 24 25.13 -27.35 -0.31
CA LEU A 24 24.44 -27.90 0.87
C LEU A 24 25.07 -29.24 1.31
N PRO A 25 25.46 -29.42 2.59
CA PRO A 25 25.74 -30.73 3.16
C PRO A 25 24.53 -31.36 3.89
N PRO A 26 24.48 -32.70 4.04
CA PRO A 26 23.24 -33.46 4.17
C PRO A 26 22.93 -33.88 5.61
N TRP A 27 22.59 -32.94 6.51
CA TRP A 27 22.10 -33.31 7.86
C TRP A 27 21.10 -32.28 8.41
N VAL A 28 19.85 -32.31 7.95
CA VAL A 28 18.72 -31.63 8.64
C VAL A 28 17.65 -32.66 8.97
N GLY A 29 17.60 -33.00 10.26
CA GLY A 29 16.62 -33.89 10.86
C GLY A 29 15.28 -33.21 11.15
N ARG A 30 14.22 -33.99 10.95
CA ARG A 30 12.92 -34.03 11.65
C ARG A 30 12.14 -32.70 11.79
N HIS A 31 11.25 -32.47 10.82
CA HIS A 31 10.05 -31.64 10.99
C HIS A 31 9.17 -32.16 12.14
N ARG A 32 8.94 -31.33 13.17
CA ARG A 32 7.78 -31.48 14.06
C ARG A 32 6.53 -31.02 13.30
N ARG A 33 5.59 -31.95 13.07
CA ARG A 33 4.24 -31.65 12.58
C ARG A 33 3.53 -30.74 13.58
N CYS A 34 3.20 -29.53 13.15
CA CYS A 34 2.24 -28.69 13.86
C CYS A 34 0.82 -29.20 13.52
N SER A 35 0.05 -29.57 14.55
CA SER A 35 -1.29 -30.12 14.39
C SER A 35 -2.23 -29.07 13.78
N ARG A 36 -2.98 -29.48 12.75
CA ARG A 36 -4.09 -28.72 12.17
C ARG A 36 -5.15 -28.49 13.25
N ARG A 37 -5.31 -27.25 13.72
CA ARG A 37 -6.59 -26.80 14.31
C ARG A 37 -7.50 -26.30 13.19
N GLY A 38 -8.30 -27.20 12.64
CA GLY A 38 -9.38 -26.88 11.71
C GLY A 38 -10.60 -26.38 12.46
N LEU A 39 -10.64 -25.09 12.83
CA LEU A 39 -11.86 -24.43 13.34
C LEU A 39 -11.94 -22.91 13.10
N ALA A 40 -10.99 -22.30 12.37
CA ALA A 40 -10.98 -20.85 12.09
C ALA A 40 -11.32 -20.46 10.64
N ALA A 41 -11.51 -21.42 9.72
CA ALA A 41 -11.64 -21.13 8.29
C ALA A 41 -13.00 -20.55 7.88
N ALA A 42 -14.08 -20.89 8.58
CA ALA A 42 -15.44 -20.43 8.24
C ALA A 42 -15.67 -18.94 8.59
N GLY A 43 -15.14 -18.48 9.73
CA GLY A 43 -15.24 -17.07 10.14
C GLY A 43 -14.38 -16.13 9.29
N THR A 44 -13.22 -16.61 8.80
CA THR A 44 -12.34 -15.81 7.93
C THR A 44 -12.92 -15.62 6.52
N ALA A 45 -13.61 -16.63 5.97
CA ALA A 45 -14.23 -16.54 4.65
C ALA A 45 -15.34 -15.48 4.63
N HIS A 46 -16.24 -15.49 5.63
CA HIS A 46 -17.28 -14.46 5.75
C HIS A 46 -16.70 -13.05 5.91
N LYS A 47 -15.60 -12.89 6.68
CA LYS A 47 -14.94 -11.59 6.84
C LYS A 47 -14.34 -11.09 5.52
N GLN A 48 -13.76 -11.99 4.72
CA GLN A 48 -13.18 -11.67 3.42
C GLN A 48 -14.25 -11.22 2.42
N ASP A 49 -15.38 -11.94 2.34
CA ASP A 49 -16.47 -11.56 1.43
C ASP A 49 -17.10 -10.22 1.83
N SER A 50 -17.29 -9.98 3.14
CA SER A 50 -17.72 -8.68 3.66
C SER A 50 -16.75 -7.56 3.29
N LEU A 51 -15.44 -7.80 3.38
CA LEU A 51 -14.41 -6.82 3.00
C LEU A 51 -14.49 -6.49 1.51
N LEU A 52 -14.59 -7.51 0.64
CA LEU A 52 -14.68 -7.32 -0.81
C LEU A 52 -15.90 -6.48 -1.18
N ARG A 53 -17.06 -6.83 -0.61
CA ARG A 53 -18.31 -6.07 -0.78
C ARG A 53 -18.12 -4.60 -0.38
N LEU A 54 -17.56 -4.35 0.81
CA LEU A 54 -17.33 -2.99 1.31
C LEU A 54 -16.37 -2.22 0.41
N CYS A 55 -15.27 -2.85 -0.02
CA CYS A 55 -14.28 -2.22 -0.91
C CYS A 55 -14.88 -1.83 -2.27
N GLN A 56 -15.85 -2.59 -2.78
CA GLN A 56 -16.58 -2.25 -4.00
C GLN A 56 -17.61 -1.14 -3.76
N GLU A 57 -18.47 -1.30 -2.74
CA GLU A 57 -19.53 -0.35 -2.39
C GLU A 57 -18.97 1.05 -2.06
N ARG A 58 -17.77 1.11 -1.47
CA ARG A 58 -17.09 2.35 -1.07
C ARG A 58 -15.98 2.77 -2.03
N HIS A 59 -15.85 2.12 -3.19
CA HIS A 59 -14.89 2.50 -4.24
C HIS A 59 -13.42 2.54 -3.77
N PHE A 60 -13.01 1.58 -2.93
CA PHE A 60 -11.58 1.26 -2.74
C PHE A 60 -11.03 0.48 -3.94
N ILE A 61 -11.83 -0.43 -4.48
CA ILE A 61 -11.50 -1.24 -5.64
C ILE A 61 -12.52 -0.92 -6.75
N SER A 62 -12.04 -0.87 -7.99
CA SER A 62 -12.83 -0.61 -9.19
C SER A 62 -12.61 -1.72 -10.21
N GLY A 63 -13.65 -2.03 -10.98
CA GLY A 63 -13.61 -2.98 -12.11
C GLY A 63 -13.82 -4.45 -11.75
N GLY A 64 -14.60 -5.15 -12.59
CA GLY A 64 -14.83 -6.60 -12.56
C GLY A 64 -15.56 -7.14 -11.32
N ALA A 65 -15.98 -8.41 -11.37
CA ALA A 65 -16.37 -9.16 -10.17
C ALA A 65 -15.07 -9.68 -9.51
N PRO A 66 -14.58 -9.07 -8.41
CA PRO A 66 -13.31 -9.44 -7.81
C PRO A 66 -13.52 -10.77 -7.08
N SER A 67 -13.00 -11.85 -7.65
CA SER A 67 -12.66 -12.99 -6.83
C SER A 67 -11.45 -12.62 -5.96
N HIS A 68 -11.38 -13.18 -4.76
CA HIS A 68 -10.21 -13.03 -3.89
C HIS A 68 -8.89 -13.41 -4.60
N THR A 69 -8.96 -14.40 -5.51
CA THR A 69 -7.82 -14.81 -6.34
C THR A 69 -7.41 -13.75 -7.36
N SER A 70 -8.37 -13.09 -8.01
CA SER A 70 -8.11 -12.03 -8.99
C SER A 70 -7.41 -10.81 -8.37
N LEU A 71 -7.75 -10.46 -7.12
CA LEU A 71 -7.10 -9.38 -6.40
C LEU A 71 -5.61 -9.64 -6.14
N LEU A 72 -5.27 -10.85 -5.71
CA LEU A 72 -3.88 -11.23 -5.43
C LEU A 72 -3.02 -11.38 -6.70
N GLN A 73 -3.69 -11.51 -7.85
CA GLN A 73 -3.09 -11.66 -9.17
C GLN A 73 -2.96 -10.32 -9.93
N GLY A 74 -3.33 -9.18 -9.33
CA GLY A 74 -3.16 -7.87 -9.96
C GLY A 74 -4.14 -7.58 -11.11
N GLY A 75 -5.28 -8.28 -11.16
CA GLY A 75 -6.33 -8.11 -12.17
C GLY A 75 -7.39 -7.07 -11.83
N HIS A 76 -7.07 -6.08 -10.98
CA HIS A 76 -8.04 -5.12 -10.45
C HIS A 76 -7.56 -3.68 -10.62
N SER A 77 -8.51 -2.74 -10.68
CA SER A 77 -8.21 -1.31 -10.60
C SER A 77 -8.51 -0.80 -9.20
N LEU A 78 -7.82 0.24 -8.77
CA LEU A 78 -8.16 0.94 -7.51
C LEU A 78 -9.20 2.02 -7.80
N GLY A 79 -10.22 2.12 -6.96
CA GLY A 79 -11.13 3.27 -6.96
C GLY A 79 -10.49 4.47 -6.24
N PRO A 80 -11.17 5.63 -6.18
CA PRO A 80 -10.59 6.86 -5.64
C PRO A 80 -10.05 6.72 -4.21
N LEU A 81 -10.77 6.04 -3.32
CA LEU A 81 -10.31 5.82 -1.95
C LEU A 81 -9.11 4.87 -1.88
N GLY A 82 -9.06 3.87 -2.77
CA GLY A 82 -7.93 2.95 -2.88
C GLY A 82 -6.68 3.63 -3.42
N VAL A 83 -6.84 4.54 -4.39
CA VAL A 83 -5.73 5.33 -4.93
C VAL A 83 -5.13 6.23 -3.84
N GLU A 84 -5.95 6.95 -3.07
CA GLU A 84 -5.46 7.78 -1.97
C GLU A 84 -4.84 6.95 -0.84
N LEU A 85 -5.42 5.81 -0.49
CA LEU A 85 -4.83 4.90 0.48
C LEU A 85 -3.45 4.40 0.03
N ARG A 86 -3.33 3.99 -1.25
CA ARG A 86 -2.05 3.57 -1.84
C ARG A 86 -1.04 4.71 -1.82
N ARG A 87 -1.45 5.92 -2.21
CA ARG A 87 -0.60 7.12 -2.17
C ARG A 87 -0.09 7.40 -0.75
N ASN A 88 -0.94 7.29 0.26
CA ASN A 88 -0.54 7.49 1.67
C ASN A 88 0.47 6.42 2.10
N LEU A 89 0.23 5.16 1.76
CA LEU A 89 1.15 4.06 2.06
C LEU A 89 2.52 4.27 1.39
N LEU A 90 2.52 4.65 0.11
CA LEU A 90 3.72 4.99 -0.65
C LEU A 90 4.49 6.13 -0.01
N SER A 91 3.80 7.19 0.39
CA SER A 91 4.41 8.36 1.03
C SER A 91 5.03 8.00 2.37
N GLN A 92 4.38 7.15 3.17
CA GLN A 92 4.92 6.67 4.45
C GLN A 92 6.16 5.78 4.24
N TRP A 93 6.12 4.88 3.26
CA TRP A 93 7.30 4.08 2.90
C TRP A 93 8.46 4.97 2.43
N TRP A 94 8.20 5.93 1.54
CA TRP A 94 9.20 6.84 1.00
C TRP A 94 9.84 7.70 2.09
N ASN A 95 9.01 8.29 2.95
CA ASN A 95 9.50 9.08 4.08
C ASN A 95 10.39 8.22 4.97
N SER A 96 9.94 7.03 5.34
CA SER A 96 10.72 6.11 6.18
C SER A 96 12.05 5.73 5.52
N VAL A 97 12.02 5.27 4.27
CA VAL A 97 13.17 4.67 3.57
C VAL A 97 14.15 5.69 3.04
N VAL A 98 13.66 6.75 2.37
CA VAL A 98 14.49 7.71 1.64
C VAL A 98 14.76 8.95 2.49
N LEU A 99 13.71 9.66 2.92
CA LEU A 99 13.89 10.98 3.56
C LEU A 99 14.64 10.92 4.90
N HIS A 100 14.40 9.88 5.71
CA HIS A 100 15.06 9.73 7.00
C HIS A 100 16.46 9.10 6.91
N ARG A 101 16.96 8.75 5.72
CA ARG A 101 18.25 8.08 5.54
C ARG A 101 19.14 8.81 4.54
N GLU A 102 20.21 9.43 5.05
CA GLU A 102 21.17 10.19 4.25
C GLU A 102 21.92 9.37 3.18
N GLN A 103 21.99 8.05 3.35
CA GLN A 103 22.72 7.13 2.48
C GLN A 103 21.83 6.45 1.43
N VAL A 104 20.55 6.84 1.32
CA VAL A 104 19.62 6.29 0.33
C VAL A 104 19.38 7.32 -0.77
N LEU A 105 19.65 6.94 -2.01
CA LEU A 105 19.34 7.73 -3.19
C LEU A 105 18.07 7.22 -3.85
N ALA A 106 17.29 8.15 -4.39
CA ALA A 106 16.13 7.85 -5.21
C ALA A 106 16.59 7.57 -6.64
N ILE A 107 16.03 6.52 -7.25
CA ILE A 107 16.24 6.21 -8.67
C ILE A 107 14.89 6.00 -9.36
N ASP A 108 14.88 6.14 -10.68
CA ASP A 108 13.75 5.80 -11.55
C ASP A 108 14.29 5.04 -12.75
N THR A 109 13.73 3.85 -13.01
CA THR A 109 14.24 2.95 -14.04
C THR A 109 13.17 2.63 -15.07
N ALA A 110 13.59 2.42 -16.32
CA ALA A 110 12.65 2.18 -17.41
C ALA A 110 11.82 0.90 -17.20
N LEU A 111 10.57 0.90 -17.68
CA LEU A 111 9.69 -0.27 -17.64
C LEU A 111 10.20 -1.42 -18.54
N GLN A 112 11.00 -1.09 -19.54
CA GLN A 112 11.53 -2.04 -20.53
C GLN A 112 12.96 -2.43 -20.19
N LEU A 113 13.22 -3.73 -20.19
CA LEU A 113 14.54 -4.32 -20.09
C LEU A 113 15.16 -4.42 -21.49
N PRO A 114 16.44 -4.01 -21.65
CA PRO A 114 17.08 -3.92 -22.97
C PRO A 114 17.45 -5.28 -23.58
N ASN A 115 17.42 -6.39 -22.84
CA ASN A 115 17.78 -7.71 -23.40
C ASN A 115 17.12 -8.90 -22.65
N PRO A 116 16.42 -9.83 -23.33
CA PRO A 116 15.85 -11.04 -22.71
C PRO A 116 16.90 -12.05 -22.20
N SER A 117 18.15 -11.97 -22.66
CA SER A 117 19.19 -12.97 -22.34
C SER A 117 19.81 -12.83 -20.94
N ILE A 118 19.46 -11.77 -20.18
CA ILE A 118 20.01 -11.49 -18.84
C ILE A 118 19.01 -11.85 -17.72
N ALA A 119 17.76 -12.16 -18.05
CA ALA A 119 16.74 -12.48 -17.05
C ALA A 119 16.74 -13.99 -16.72
N PRO A 120 16.92 -14.39 -15.45
CA PRO A 120 16.92 -15.78 -15.06
C PRO A 120 15.48 -16.34 -15.09
N GLU A 121 15.29 -17.48 -15.75
CA GLU A 121 14.23 -18.51 -15.59
C GLU A 121 12.74 -18.10 -15.40
N ALA A 122 12.40 -16.81 -15.48
CA ALA A 122 11.05 -16.30 -15.28
C ALA A 122 10.33 -16.13 -16.63
N PRO A 123 9.01 -16.38 -16.70
CA PRO A 123 8.23 -16.18 -17.92
C PRO A 123 8.22 -14.70 -18.32
N LEU A 124 9.00 -14.35 -19.35
CA LEU A 124 9.21 -12.98 -19.81
C LEU A 124 8.03 -12.48 -20.65
N LEU A 125 7.56 -11.27 -20.35
CA LEU A 125 6.54 -10.57 -21.14
C LEU A 125 7.22 -9.72 -22.21
N ALA A 126 7.27 -10.23 -23.44
CA ALA A 126 7.82 -9.51 -24.59
C ALA A 126 6.78 -8.57 -25.21
N ILE A 127 7.17 -7.34 -25.47
CA ILE A 127 6.37 -6.38 -26.26
C ILE A 127 6.64 -6.63 -27.73
N CYS A 128 5.64 -7.17 -28.44
CA CYS A 128 5.69 -7.33 -29.89
C CYS A 128 5.12 -6.08 -30.56
N THR A 129 5.92 -5.38 -31.36
CA THR A 129 5.43 -4.29 -32.21
C THR A 129 4.49 -4.84 -33.28
N GLN A 130 3.42 -4.11 -33.64
CA GLN A 130 2.45 -4.48 -34.67
C GLN A 130 3.08 -4.89 -36.01
N HIS A 131 4.28 -4.40 -36.30
CA HIS A 131 5.07 -4.77 -37.47
C HIS A 131 5.35 -6.29 -37.56
N LEU A 132 5.51 -6.98 -36.42
CA LEU A 132 5.71 -8.44 -36.36
C LEU A 132 4.40 -9.22 -36.62
N LEU A 133 3.24 -8.62 -36.31
CA LEU A 133 1.92 -9.23 -36.55
C LEU A 133 1.50 -9.13 -38.02
N GLY A 134 2.04 -8.16 -38.77
CA GLY A 134 1.82 -8.02 -40.22
C GLY A 134 2.60 -9.02 -41.09
N LEU A 135 3.54 -9.79 -40.51
CA LEU A 135 4.34 -10.76 -41.25
C LEU A 135 3.58 -12.07 -41.52
N PRO A 136 3.79 -12.71 -42.69
CA PRO A 136 3.16 -13.99 -43.02
C PRO A 136 3.55 -15.11 -42.03
N PRO A 137 2.66 -16.06 -41.73
CA PRO A 137 2.83 -17.05 -40.66
C PRO A 137 4.10 -17.92 -40.80
N GLN A 138 4.59 -18.14 -42.02
CA GLN A 138 5.83 -18.87 -42.30
C GLN A 138 7.10 -18.13 -41.83
N GLN A 139 7.06 -16.79 -41.75
CA GLN A 139 8.15 -15.94 -41.26
C GLN A 139 8.05 -15.65 -39.76
N ARG A 140 6.87 -15.85 -39.14
CA ARG A 140 6.68 -15.67 -37.70
C ARG A 140 7.51 -16.67 -36.87
N GLY A 141 7.56 -17.93 -37.29
CA GLY A 141 8.35 -18.97 -36.60
C GLY A 141 9.87 -18.75 -36.70
N THR A 142 10.36 -18.26 -37.84
CA THR A 142 11.77 -17.91 -38.05
C THR A 142 12.17 -16.62 -37.34
N CYS A 143 11.24 -15.69 -37.06
CA CYS A 143 11.47 -14.53 -36.20
C CYS A 143 11.41 -14.88 -34.69
N LEU A 144 10.68 -15.94 -34.31
CA LEU A 144 10.64 -16.47 -32.95
C LEU A 144 11.88 -17.33 -32.60
N GLY A 145 12.50 -17.98 -33.58
CA GLY A 145 13.84 -18.60 -33.45
C GLY A 145 14.99 -17.62 -33.76
N GLY A 146 14.72 -16.59 -34.57
CA GLY A 146 15.53 -15.39 -34.80
C GLY A 146 15.27 -14.34 -33.72
N PRO A 147 15.48 -13.01 -33.93
CA PRO A 147 15.77 -12.03 -32.89
C PRO A 147 14.60 -11.75 -31.91
N VAL A 148 14.30 -12.70 -31.03
CA VAL A 148 13.70 -12.49 -29.70
C VAL A 148 14.53 -11.46 -28.93
N GLY A 149 15.83 -11.34 -29.25
CA GLY A 149 16.73 -10.30 -28.74
C GLY A 149 16.44 -8.85 -29.16
N LYS A 150 15.42 -8.58 -29.99
CA LYS A 150 14.98 -7.21 -30.32
C LYS A 150 13.63 -6.82 -29.71
N CYS A 151 12.90 -7.75 -29.10
CA CYS A 151 11.67 -7.42 -28.39
C CYS A 151 12.02 -6.87 -27.00
N GLY A 152 11.53 -5.67 -26.69
CA GLY A 152 11.63 -5.13 -25.33
C GLY A 152 10.84 -6.01 -24.37
N VAL A 153 11.46 -6.38 -23.25
CA VAL A 153 10.81 -7.18 -22.20
C VAL A 153 10.32 -6.28 -21.09
N LEU A 154 9.10 -6.48 -20.61
CA LEU A 154 8.58 -5.76 -19.45
C LEU A 154 9.26 -6.24 -18.16
N ARG A 155 9.63 -5.30 -17.29
CA ARG A 155 10.26 -5.63 -16.00
C ARG A 155 9.32 -6.40 -15.07
N HIS A 156 9.84 -7.49 -14.50
CA HIS A 156 9.15 -8.27 -13.46
C HIS A 156 9.47 -7.79 -12.04
N GLU A 157 10.61 -7.12 -11.88
CA GLU A 157 11.17 -6.63 -10.62
C GLU A 157 12.00 -5.36 -10.85
N LEU A 158 12.29 -4.62 -9.77
CA LEU A 158 13.05 -3.36 -9.81
C LEU A 158 14.56 -3.54 -9.57
N LEU A 159 15.00 -4.77 -9.23
CA LEU A 159 16.40 -5.04 -8.88
C LEU A 159 17.36 -4.72 -10.03
N TYR A 160 17.04 -5.14 -11.24
CA TYR A 160 17.92 -4.95 -12.40
C TYR A 160 18.22 -3.47 -12.67
N GLY A 161 17.19 -2.62 -12.64
CA GLY A 161 17.35 -1.18 -12.84
C GLY A 161 18.28 -0.56 -11.78
N ALA A 162 18.10 -0.94 -10.51
CA ALA A 162 18.98 -0.49 -9.44
C ALA A 162 20.44 -0.95 -9.59
N LEU A 163 20.67 -2.15 -10.13
CA LEU A 163 22.03 -2.64 -10.41
C LEU A 163 22.71 -1.85 -11.55
N MET A 164 21.96 -1.41 -12.55
CA MET A 164 22.49 -0.57 -13.62
C MET A 164 22.90 0.81 -13.12
N GLU A 165 22.16 1.38 -12.17
CA GLU A 165 22.45 2.66 -11.54
C GLU A 165 23.56 2.60 -10.46
N TYR A 166 24.12 1.41 -10.19
CA TYR A 166 25.15 1.24 -9.17
C TYR A 166 26.41 2.06 -9.43
N VAL A 167 26.96 2.01 -10.65
CA VAL A 167 28.22 2.68 -10.98
C VAL A 167 28.08 4.21 -10.92
N PRO A 168 27.08 4.83 -11.59
CA PRO A 168 26.85 6.28 -11.47
C PRO A 168 26.61 6.73 -10.03
N SER A 169 25.80 5.97 -9.27
CA SER A 169 25.49 6.30 -7.87
C SER A 169 26.72 6.19 -6.96
N MET A 170 27.58 5.21 -7.19
CA MET A 170 28.82 5.03 -6.46
C MET A 170 29.79 6.20 -6.71
N GLU A 171 29.85 6.72 -7.94
CA GLU A 171 30.64 7.90 -8.26
C GLU A 171 30.12 9.15 -7.54
N LEU A 172 28.80 9.36 -7.55
CA LEU A 172 28.16 10.47 -6.82
C LEU A 172 28.47 10.43 -5.31
N LEU A 173 28.52 9.23 -4.72
CA LEU A 173 28.80 9.03 -3.30
C LEU A 173 30.30 8.96 -2.98
N ASN A 174 31.17 9.35 -3.91
CA ASN A 174 32.62 9.32 -3.75
C ASN A 174 33.14 7.93 -3.31
N LYS A 175 32.54 6.86 -3.86
CA LYS A 175 32.89 5.46 -3.57
C LYS A 175 32.77 5.09 -2.09
N LYS A 176 31.93 5.80 -1.33
CA LYS A 176 31.64 5.50 0.07
C LYS A 176 30.53 4.45 0.17
N LEU A 177 30.83 3.38 0.91
CA LEU A 177 29.86 2.37 1.33
C LEU A 177 29.60 2.52 2.84
N PRO A 178 28.42 2.13 3.34
CA PRO A 178 27.27 1.59 2.61
C PRO A 178 26.38 2.68 2.00
N PHE A 179 25.61 2.33 0.97
CA PHE A 179 24.56 3.17 0.42
C PHE A 179 23.41 2.34 -0.17
N GLY A 180 22.26 2.96 -0.37
CA GLY A 180 21.08 2.34 -0.94
C GLY A 180 20.51 3.08 -2.12
N LEU A 181 19.83 2.35 -2.99
CA LEU A 181 19.01 2.87 -4.07
C LEU A 181 17.57 2.44 -3.85
N ALA A 182 16.65 3.40 -3.82
CA ALA A 182 15.23 3.17 -3.59
C ALA A 182 14.42 3.56 -4.82
N GLU A 183 13.48 2.70 -5.20
CA GLU A 183 12.56 2.91 -6.31
C GLU A 183 11.16 2.44 -5.95
N ILE A 184 10.14 3.17 -6.40
CA ILE A 184 8.75 2.72 -6.45
C ILE A 184 8.34 2.63 -7.90
N GLY A 185 7.86 1.47 -8.34
CA GLY A 185 7.55 1.26 -9.74
C GLY A 185 6.54 0.17 -10.00
N LYS A 186 5.92 0.21 -11.18
CA LYS A 186 5.10 -0.89 -11.69
C LYS A 186 5.98 -2.04 -12.17
N CYS A 187 5.60 -3.26 -11.79
CA CYS A 187 6.14 -4.50 -12.29
C CYS A 187 5.03 -5.38 -12.86
N PHE A 188 5.36 -6.19 -13.84
CA PHE A 188 4.40 -7.03 -14.55
C PHE A 188 4.67 -8.50 -14.26
N HIS A 189 3.64 -9.32 -14.20
CA HIS A 189 3.81 -10.77 -14.09
C HIS A 189 2.70 -11.50 -14.87
N PRO A 190 3.00 -12.65 -15.47
CA PRO A 190 1.95 -13.46 -16.09
C PRO A 190 1.04 -14.06 -15.00
N ILE A 191 -0.25 -14.10 -15.28
CA ILE A 191 -1.24 -14.79 -14.44
C ILE A 191 -1.49 -16.17 -15.06
N PRO A 192 -1.13 -17.26 -14.38
CA PRO A 192 -1.47 -18.60 -14.85
C PRO A 192 -2.99 -18.80 -14.70
N GLU A 193 -3.72 -18.85 -15.81
CA GLU A 193 -5.11 -19.33 -15.80
C GLU A 193 -5.11 -20.88 -15.77
N VAL A 194 -6.02 -21.47 -14.99
CA VAL A 194 -6.30 -22.91 -15.06
C VAL A 194 -6.92 -23.15 -16.42
N ALA A 195 -6.19 -23.83 -17.30
CA ALA A 195 -6.62 -24.14 -18.65
C ALA A 195 -7.91 -24.98 -18.62
N ASN A 196 -9.06 -24.33 -18.75
CA ASN A 196 -10.22 -24.98 -19.34
C ASN A 196 -10.03 -24.89 -20.84
N GLU A 197 -10.02 -26.05 -21.50
CA GLU A 197 -9.79 -26.29 -22.93
C GLU A 197 -10.25 -25.12 -23.82
N GLY A 198 -9.32 -24.24 -24.16
CA GLY A 198 -9.59 -23.05 -24.94
C GLY A 198 -8.40 -22.10 -24.92
N THR A 199 -7.92 -21.74 -26.10
CA THR A 199 -6.73 -20.92 -26.39
C THR A 199 -6.87 -19.47 -25.92
N ILE A 200 -6.99 -19.23 -24.61
CA ILE A 200 -6.99 -17.88 -24.04
C ILE A 200 -5.52 -17.50 -23.74
N PRO A 201 -5.01 -16.39 -24.29
CA PRO A 201 -3.65 -15.94 -23.98
C PRO A 201 -3.52 -15.62 -22.48
N PRO A 202 -2.36 -15.89 -21.86
CA PRO A 202 -2.14 -15.60 -20.45
C PRO A 202 -2.37 -14.12 -20.17
N ARG A 203 -3.16 -13.80 -19.14
CA ARG A 203 -3.37 -12.42 -18.70
C ARG A 203 -2.11 -11.87 -18.03
N ILE A 204 -1.93 -10.56 -18.13
CA ILE A 204 -0.84 -9.85 -17.48
C ILE A 204 -1.40 -9.19 -16.22
N GLY A 205 -0.79 -9.50 -15.08
CA GLY A 205 -1.03 -8.82 -13.81
C GLY A 205 -0.07 -7.65 -13.64
N GLU A 206 -0.58 -6.56 -13.07
CA GLU A 206 0.21 -5.41 -12.68
C GLU A 206 0.34 -5.38 -11.15
N ARG A 207 1.54 -5.07 -10.65
CA ARG A 207 1.77 -4.81 -9.24
C ARG A 207 2.65 -3.58 -9.03
N THR A 208 2.32 -2.79 -8.02
CA THR A 208 3.13 -1.66 -7.57
C THR A 208 4.11 -2.17 -6.52
N VAL A 209 5.40 -2.09 -6.83
CA VAL A 209 6.48 -2.58 -5.96
C VAL A 209 7.26 -1.39 -5.42
N ALA A 210 7.56 -1.42 -4.13
CA ALA A 210 8.59 -0.57 -3.53
C ALA A 210 9.83 -1.42 -3.29
N SER A 211 10.98 -0.98 -3.79
CA SER A 211 12.23 -1.72 -3.73
C SER A 211 13.33 -0.86 -3.14
N LEU A 212 14.11 -1.44 -2.23
CA LEU A 212 15.36 -0.89 -1.73
C LEU A 212 16.48 -1.88 -2.00
N VAL A 213 17.49 -1.43 -2.71
CA VAL A 213 18.73 -2.18 -2.97
C VAL A 213 19.84 -1.53 -2.19
N TRP A 214 20.43 -2.26 -1.25
CA TRP A 214 21.41 -1.74 -0.31
C TRP A 214 22.78 -2.41 -0.52
N PHE A 215 23.77 -1.59 -0.85
CA PHE A 215 25.13 -2.00 -1.18
C PHE A 215 26.04 -1.88 0.04
N ILE A 216 26.73 -2.97 0.40
CA ILE A 216 27.50 -3.07 1.64
C ILE A 216 28.86 -3.73 1.38
N SER A 217 29.87 -3.43 2.19
CA SER A 217 31.09 -4.22 2.22
C SER A 217 30.85 -5.67 2.69
N PRO A 218 31.48 -6.69 2.08
CA PRO A 218 31.37 -8.09 2.49
C PRO A 218 31.67 -8.38 3.96
N LYS A 219 32.51 -7.56 4.61
CA LYS A 219 32.86 -7.76 6.03
C LYS A 219 31.71 -7.49 6.99
N SER A 220 30.70 -6.73 6.56
CA SER A 220 29.56 -6.33 7.39
C SER A 220 28.22 -6.93 6.90
N SER A 221 28.24 -7.80 5.89
CA SER A 221 27.02 -8.33 5.23
C SER A 221 26.04 -8.98 6.21
N GLY A 222 26.52 -9.85 7.12
CA GLY A 222 25.68 -10.51 8.12
C GLY A 222 25.00 -9.53 9.09
N GLN A 223 25.72 -8.48 9.53
CA GLN A 223 25.17 -7.45 10.42
C GLN A 223 24.10 -6.61 9.72
N TRP A 224 24.24 -6.35 8.43
CA TRP A 224 23.28 -5.55 7.68
C TRP A 224 22.07 -6.34 7.16
N GLN A 225 22.20 -7.63 6.90
CA GLN A 225 21.06 -8.50 6.58
C GLN A 225 20.13 -8.59 7.80
N ASP A 226 20.73 -8.79 8.98
CA ASP A 226 20.06 -8.65 10.25
C ASP A 226 19.52 -7.23 10.48
N TYR A 227 20.27 -6.18 10.12
CA TYR A 227 19.80 -4.80 10.20
C TYR A 227 18.53 -4.59 9.37
N TRP A 228 18.46 -4.96 8.09
CA TRP A 228 17.26 -4.67 7.28
C TRP A 228 16.04 -5.50 7.69
N LEU A 229 16.25 -6.76 8.12
CA LEU A 229 15.21 -7.57 8.75
C LEU A 229 14.72 -6.93 10.06
N ARG A 230 15.63 -6.37 10.86
CA ARG A 230 15.34 -5.75 12.16
C ARG A 230 15.04 -4.26 12.10
N HIS A 231 15.30 -3.50 11.04
CA HIS A 231 15.08 -2.05 10.99
C HIS A 231 13.60 -1.69 10.71
N ARG A 232 12.76 -2.72 10.54
CA ARG A 232 11.33 -2.65 10.87
C ARG A 232 11.05 -2.62 12.39
N LEU A 233 12.08 -2.72 13.25
CA LEU A 233 12.13 -2.81 14.72
C LEU A 233 13.48 -2.24 15.30
N GLN A 234 13.71 -0.93 15.17
CA GLN A 234 14.70 -0.02 15.85
C GLN A 234 16.13 -0.46 16.33
N TRP A 235 17.15 0.31 15.85
CA TRP A 235 18.44 0.87 16.42
C TRP A 235 19.45 -0.03 17.21
N TRP A 236 20.82 0.07 17.24
CA TRP A 236 21.94 0.77 16.55
C TRP A 236 23.30 0.06 16.86
N GLN A 237 24.32 0.18 15.98
CA GLN A 237 25.67 0.75 16.25
C GLN A 237 26.73 0.44 15.15
N LYS A 238 27.39 1.54 14.72
CA LYS A 238 28.72 1.77 14.09
C LYS A 238 29.55 0.60 13.53
N ALA A 239 30.04 0.79 12.29
CA ALA A 239 31.46 0.55 11.95
C ALA A 239 31.92 1.34 10.71
N ARG A 240 32.95 2.17 10.90
CA ARG A 240 33.82 2.75 9.85
C ARG A 240 34.91 1.73 9.55
N ASP A 241 35.28 1.55 8.27
CA ASP A 241 36.67 1.68 7.79
C ASP A 241 36.80 1.32 6.30
N GLY A 242 37.34 2.25 5.53
CA GLY A 242 37.70 2.08 4.12
C GLY A 242 39.21 2.09 3.96
N ARG A 243 39.72 1.22 3.05
CA ARG A 243 41.00 1.34 2.31
C ARG A 243 41.34 0.11 1.42
N LYS A 244 40.36 -0.67 0.94
CA LYS A 244 40.57 -1.73 -0.06
C LYS A 244 39.41 -1.74 -1.07
N TRP A 245 39.71 -1.99 -2.35
CA TRP A 245 38.69 -2.21 -3.38
C TRP A 245 38.00 -3.55 -3.10
N VAL A 246 36.70 -3.52 -2.87
CA VAL A 246 35.92 -4.73 -2.57
C VAL A 246 34.61 -4.68 -3.34
N VAL A 247 34.24 -5.79 -3.99
CA VAL A 247 32.91 -5.95 -4.60
C VAL A 247 31.88 -5.95 -3.46
N PRO A 248 30.87 -5.06 -3.46
CA PRO A 248 29.90 -5.02 -2.39
C PRO A 248 28.97 -6.24 -2.42
N HIS A 249 28.48 -6.66 -1.25
CA HIS A 249 27.27 -7.47 -1.18
C HIS A 249 26.04 -6.60 -1.42
N VAL A 250 25.08 -7.16 -2.14
CA VAL A 250 23.79 -6.53 -2.43
C VAL A 250 22.74 -7.16 -1.53
N LEU A 251 22.08 -6.35 -0.70
CA LEU A 251 20.86 -6.74 -0.01
C LEU A 251 19.67 -6.10 -0.73
N TRP A 252 18.74 -6.93 -1.17
CA TRP A 252 17.55 -6.47 -1.86
C TRP A 252 16.32 -6.73 -0.99
N VAL A 253 15.51 -5.69 -0.80
CA VAL A 253 14.23 -5.74 -0.11
C VAL A 253 13.17 -5.22 -1.07
N SER A 254 12.21 -6.07 -1.42
CA SER A 254 11.04 -5.69 -2.21
C SER A 254 9.76 -5.84 -1.39
N GLY A 255 8.80 -4.94 -1.62
CA GLY A 255 7.48 -4.97 -1.01
C GLY A 255 6.40 -4.78 -2.05
N ASP A 256 5.44 -5.70 -2.09
CA ASP A 256 4.22 -5.57 -2.89
C ASP A 256 3.22 -4.68 -2.14
N LEU A 257 2.99 -3.49 -2.67
CA LEU A 257 2.17 -2.47 -2.02
C LEU A 257 0.69 -2.71 -2.22
N ASP A 258 0.29 -3.32 -3.34
CA ASP A 258 -1.12 -3.60 -3.62
C ASP A 258 -1.61 -4.70 -2.67
N ARG A 259 -0.77 -5.72 -2.42
CA ARG A 259 -1.03 -6.71 -1.34
C ARG A 259 -0.96 -6.09 0.05
N GLY A 260 0.00 -5.18 0.29
CA GLY A 260 0.08 -4.43 1.54
C GLY A 260 -1.19 -3.64 1.83
N LEU A 261 -1.75 -2.97 0.82
CA LEU A 261 -3.02 -2.23 0.91
C LEU A 261 -4.18 -3.15 1.30
N LEU A 262 -4.31 -4.32 0.65
CA LEU A 262 -5.34 -5.31 1.00
C LEU A 262 -5.16 -5.85 2.43
N ALA A 263 -3.91 -6.04 2.87
CA ALA A 263 -3.62 -6.45 4.23
C ALA A 263 -4.06 -5.39 5.25
N TYR A 264 -3.75 -4.11 5.01
CA TYR A 264 -4.21 -3.00 5.87
C TYR A 264 -5.74 -2.87 5.90
N LEU A 265 -6.42 -3.06 4.77
CA LEU A 265 -7.89 -3.05 4.73
C LEU A 265 -8.50 -4.21 5.52
N SER A 266 -7.92 -5.41 5.39
CA SER A 266 -8.36 -6.61 6.13
C SER A 266 -8.15 -6.49 7.64
N ASP A 267 -7.04 -5.88 8.06
CA ASP A 267 -6.73 -5.60 9.47
C ASP A 267 -7.64 -4.51 10.05
N ALA A 268 -7.88 -3.44 9.29
CA ALA A 268 -8.70 -2.31 9.70
C ALA A 268 -10.20 -2.66 9.84
N LEU A 269 -10.69 -3.67 9.12
CA LEU A 269 -12.09 -4.07 9.17
C LEU A 269 -12.46 -4.66 10.54
N GLN A 270 -13.30 -3.92 11.27
CA GLN A 270 -13.87 -4.31 12.56
C GLN A 270 -15.39 -4.32 12.49
N GLN A 271 -16.00 -5.37 13.03
CA GLN A 271 -17.45 -5.43 13.27
C GLN A 271 -17.69 -5.02 14.72
N THR A 272 -18.33 -3.88 14.93
CA THR A 272 -18.67 -3.33 16.25
C THR A 272 -20.18 -3.41 16.46
N GLU A 273 -20.64 -3.60 17.69
CA GLU A 273 -22.07 -3.50 17.99
C GLU A 273 -22.51 -2.03 17.87
N GLY A 274 -23.48 -1.78 17.00
CA GLY A 274 -24.12 -0.47 16.85
C GLY A 274 -25.10 -0.19 18.00
N PRO A 275 -25.55 1.07 18.15
CA PRO A 275 -26.62 1.39 19.09
C PRO A 275 -27.88 0.55 18.78
N PRO A 276 -28.62 0.08 19.79
CA PRO A 276 -29.78 -0.79 19.56
C PRO A 276 -30.88 -0.02 18.82
N VAL A 277 -31.23 -0.49 17.62
CA VAL A 277 -32.36 0.03 16.86
C VAL A 277 -33.54 -0.90 17.10
N ARG A 278 -34.62 -0.39 17.72
CA ARG A 278 -35.82 -1.18 18.09
C ARG A 278 -35.49 -2.44 18.92
N GLY A 279 -34.52 -2.35 19.83
CA GLY A 279 -34.15 -3.45 20.74
C GLY A 279 -33.30 -4.56 20.10
N ARG A 280 -32.87 -4.43 18.84
CA ARG A 280 -31.91 -5.35 18.21
C ARG A 280 -30.57 -4.65 18.00
N TYR A 281 -29.50 -5.29 18.45
CA TYR A 281 -28.13 -4.85 18.13
C TYR A 281 -27.86 -5.11 16.65
N GLN A 282 -27.60 -4.05 15.90
CA GLN A 282 -27.12 -4.17 14.52
C GLN A 282 -25.60 -4.19 14.53
N GLN A 283 -25.00 -5.12 13.79
CA GLN A 283 -23.56 -5.11 13.56
C GLN A 283 -23.20 -3.96 12.63
N ARG A 284 -22.31 -3.09 13.09
CA ARG A 284 -21.76 -1.96 12.33
C ARG A 284 -20.36 -2.31 11.85
N GLU A 285 -20.15 -2.19 10.56
CA GLU A 285 -18.82 -2.35 9.94
C GLU A 285 -18.07 -1.01 9.97
N VAL A 286 -16.86 -1.01 10.50
CA VAL A 286 -15.99 0.18 10.60
C VAL A 286 -14.60 -0.16 10.08
N LEU A 287 -14.04 0.68 9.21
CA LEU A 287 -12.64 0.61 8.80
C LEU A 287 -11.78 1.48 9.72
N LYS A 288 -11.12 0.85 10.70
CA LYS A 288 -10.19 1.54 11.61
C LYS A 288 -8.79 1.65 11.03
N LEU A 289 -8.68 2.40 9.93
CA LEU A 289 -7.39 2.71 9.33
C LEU A 289 -6.58 3.64 10.24
N HIS A 290 -5.26 3.46 10.24
CA HIS A 290 -4.36 4.36 10.94
C HIS A 290 -4.53 5.82 10.43
N PRO A 291 -4.49 6.85 11.30
CA PRO A 291 -4.77 8.24 10.89
C PRO A 291 -3.92 8.75 9.72
N THR A 292 -2.66 8.33 9.62
CA THR A 292 -1.78 8.72 8.50
C THR A 292 -2.17 8.05 7.18
N LEU A 293 -2.72 6.82 7.24
CA LEU A 293 -3.10 6.03 6.06
C LEU A 293 -4.51 6.32 5.57
N ALA A 294 -5.44 6.70 6.47
CA ALA A 294 -6.84 6.94 6.15
C ALA A 294 -6.98 7.89 4.93
N PRO A 295 -7.70 7.51 3.85
CA PRO A 295 -7.75 8.30 2.63
C PRO A 295 -8.40 9.66 2.86
N ILE A 296 -9.46 9.68 3.67
CA ILE A 296 -10.17 10.91 4.08
C ILE A 296 -9.93 11.13 5.56
N LYS A 297 -9.49 12.34 5.90
CA LYS A 297 -9.25 12.72 7.30
C LYS A 297 -10.52 13.24 7.95
N VAL A 298 -11.25 14.12 7.25
CA VAL A 298 -12.45 14.77 7.79
C VAL A 298 -13.57 14.77 6.76
N ALA A 299 -14.81 14.53 7.20
CA ALA A 299 -16.01 14.82 6.43
C ALA A 299 -16.72 16.05 7.00
N VAL A 300 -17.15 16.96 6.13
CA VAL A 300 -17.89 18.17 6.51
C VAL A 300 -19.30 18.09 5.96
N ASP A 301 -20.29 18.12 6.86
CA ASP A 301 -21.71 17.98 6.57
C ASP A 301 -22.52 19.15 7.11
N MET A 302 -23.68 19.38 6.49
CA MET A 302 -24.66 20.36 6.97
C MET A 302 -25.69 19.68 7.85
N GLY A 303 -25.96 20.30 9.00
CA GLY A 303 -27.06 19.95 9.89
C GLY A 303 -28.35 20.68 9.54
N LYS A 304 -29.18 20.90 10.56
CA LYS A 304 -30.39 21.70 10.45
C LYS A 304 -30.04 23.19 10.42
N GLY A 305 -30.69 23.95 9.55
CA GLY A 305 -30.58 25.41 9.47
C GLY A 305 -30.67 25.95 8.03
N PRO A 306 -30.35 27.24 7.82
CA PRO A 306 -30.43 27.89 6.52
C PRO A 306 -29.35 27.36 5.56
N THR A 307 -29.78 26.61 4.53
CA THR A 307 -28.88 25.89 3.62
C THR A 307 -27.87 26.79 2.90
N GLY A 308 -28.23 28.05 2.59
CA GLY A 308 -27.34 28.97 1.88
C GLY A 308 -26.12 29.37 2.71
N GLU A 309 -26.35 29.86 3.92
CA GLU A 309 -25.30 30.32 4.83
C GLU A 309 -24.44 29.16 5.34
N LEU A 310 -25.07 28.05 5.73
CA LEU A 310 -24.36 26.85 6.18
C LEU A 310 -23.41 26.31 5.10
N ARG A 311 -23.85 26.33 3.84
CA ARG A 311 -23.01 25.89 2.71
C ARG A 311 -21.78 26.77 2.52
N LEU A 312 -21.92 28.10 2.67
CA LEU A 312 -20.79 29.02 2.58
C LEU A 312 -19.77 28.77 3.69
N VAL A 313 -20.24 28.54 4.93
CA VAL A 313 -19.36 28.20 6.06
C VAL A 313 -18.63 26.87 5.82
N CYS A 314 -19.34 25.83 5.36
CA CYS A 314 -18.75 24.55 5.02
C CYS A 314 -17.70 24.66 3.90
N GLN A 315 -17.95 25.49 2.88
CA GLN A 315 -17.00 25.74 1.79
C GLN A 315 -15.75 26.46 2.29
N GLY A 316 -15.91 27.48 3.14
CA GLY A 316 -14.79 28.19 3.77
C GLY A 316 -13.93 27.26 4.60
N LEU A 317 -14.54 26.51 5.52
CA LEU A 317 -13.85 25.53 6.37
C LEU A 317 -13.14 24.45 5.55
N SER A 318 -13.79 23.94 4.50
CA SER A 318 -13.18 22.92 3.65
C SER A 318 -11.99 23.45 2.86
N THR A 319 -12.02 24.73 2.46
CA THR A 319 -10.91 25.38 1.76
C THR A 319 -9.74 25.59 2.71
N GLU A 320 -9.99 26.12 3.90
CA GLU A 320 -8.98 26.30 4.96
C GLU A 320 -8.29 24.96 5.30
N LEU A 321 -9.05 23.89 5.51
CA LEU A 321 -8.48 22.58 5.82
C LEU A 321 -7.65 22.00 4.66
N ARG A 322 -8.07 22.20 3.41
CA ARG A 322 -7.32 21.74 2.22
C ARG A 322 -6.01 22.50 2.05
N GLU A 323 -5.98 23.80 2.33
CA GLU A 323 -4.75 24.61 2.29
C GLU A 323 -3.68 24.07 3.24
N HIS A 324 -4.08 23.43 4.35
CA HIS A 324 -3.19 22.79 5.32
C HIS A 324 -2.89 21.32 5.00
N GLY A 325 -3.25 20.85 3.80
CA GLY A 325 -2.99 19.48 3.35
C GLY A 325 -3.88 18.42 3.99
N VAL A 326 -4.98 18.81 4.65
CA VAL A 326 -5.97 17.86 5.20
C VAL A 326 -6.97 17.50 4.11
N TYR A 327 -7.09 16.21 3.78
CA TYR A 327 -8.07 15.75 2.79
C TYR A 327 -9.49 15.72 3.39
N VAL A 328 -10.38 16.54 2.83
CA VAL A 328 -11.76 16.76 3.31
C VAL A 328 -12.79 16.22 2.33
N TRP A 329 -13.75 15.43 2.84
CA TRP A 329 -14.93 14.99 2.10
C TRP A 329 -16.04 16.07 2.14
N PRO A 330 -16.49 16.59 0.99
CA PRO A 330 -17.49 17.64 0.92
C PRO A 330 -18.93 17.07 1.01
N GLY A 331 -19.31 16.53 2.16
CA GLY A 331 -20.65 15.96 2.39
C GLY A 331 -21.79 16.98 2.21
N TYR A 332 -21.52 18.26 2.47
CA TYR A 332 -22.45 19.37 2.24
C TYR A 332 -22.89 19.59 0.78
N GLN A 333 -22.23 18.95 -0.20
CA GLN A 333 -22.62 19.04 -1.61
C GLN A 333 -23.59 17.93 -2.05
N GLU A 334 -23.81 16.91 -1.22
CA GLU A 334 -24.70 15.79 -1.55
C GLU A 334 -26.16 16.29 -1.61
N SER A 335 -26.81 16.09 -2.76
CA SER A 335 -28.20 16.51 -3.01
C SER A 335 -29.24 15.65 -2.27
N LEU A 336 -28.86 14.42 -1.90
CA LEU A 336 -29.67 13.47 -1.15
C LEU A 336 -29.16 13.41 0.30
N GLN A 337 -29.76 14.20 1.18
CA GLN A 337 -29.49 14.09 2.61
C GLN A 337 -30.15 12.82 3.15
N GLY A 338 -29.36 11.74 3.26
CA GLY A 338 -29.73 10.57 4.05
C GLY A 338 -29.88 10.93 5.53
N SER A 339 -30.41 10.01 6.34
CA SER A 339 -30.42 10.22 7.78
C SER A 339 -28.99 10.38 8.32
N LEU A 340 -28.80 11.16 9.39
CA LEU A 340 -27.48 11.36 10.00
C LEU A 340 -26.81 10.02 10.38
N GLU A 341 -27.61 9.03 10.77
CA GLU A 341 -27.12 7.68 11.09
C GLU A 341 -26.60 6.92 9.85
N GLN A 342 -27.25 7.09 8.70
CA GLN A 342 -26.77 6.53 7.43
C GLN A 342 -25.45 7.19 7.00
N LEU A 343 -25.31 8.51 7.21
CA LEU A 343 -24.07 9.22 6.93
C LEU A 343 -22.93 8.75 7.84
N TYR A 344 -23.16 8.62 9.15
CA TYR A 344 -22.14 8.07 10.05
C TYR A 344 -21.72 6.67 9.61
N THR A 345 -22.67 5.79 9.32
CA THR A 345 -22.37 4.43 8.86
C THR A 345 -21.54 4.43 7.57
N LYS A 346 -21.87 5.31 6.62
CA LYS A 346 -21.10 5.52 5.39
C LYS A 346 -19.67 5.97 5.70
N TYR A 347 -19.47 6.98 6.53
CA TYR A 347 -18.14 7.50 6.89
C TYR A 347 -17.29 6.51 7.68
N ASP A 348 -17.93 5.72 8.53
CA ASP A 348 -17.28 4.66 9.29
C ASP A 348 -16.79 3.53 8.38
N GLN A 349 -17.59 3.14 7.39
CA GLN A 349 -17.20 2.19 6.34
C GLN A 349 -16.14 2.76 5.39
N MET A 350 -16.10 4.08 5.17
CA MET A 350 -15.04 4.75 4.40
C MET A 350 -13.76 4.96 5.22
N GLY A 351 -13.80 4.78 6.54
CA GLY A 351 -12.67 4.95 7.45
C GLY A 351 -12.29 6.41 7.74
N VAL A 352 -13.23 7.36 7.54
CA VAL A 352 -13.04 8.80 7.84
C VAL A 352 -12.76 8.99 9.33
N LEU A 353 -11.76 9.80 9.71
CA LEU A 353 -11.38 9.96 11.13
C LEU A 353 -12.40 10.79 11.92
N PHE A 354 -12.78 11.94 11.37
CA PHE A 354 -13.72 12.86 12.02
C PHE A 354 -14.85 13.26 11.08
N THR A 355 -16.08 13.28 11.60
CA THR A 355 -17.23 13.87 10.92
C THR A 355 -17.59 15.18 11.62
N VAL A 356 -17.59 16.28 10.88
CA VAL A 356 -17.89 17.62 11.36
C VAL A 356 -19.26 18.03 10.83
N LEU A 357 -20.18 18.33 11.75
CA LEU A 357 -21.53 18.80 11.44
C LEU A 357 -21.64 20.30 11.73
N VAL A 358 -21.93 21.07 10.69
CA VAL A 358 -22.19 22.52 10.77
C VAL A 358 -23.69 22.75 10.87
N SER A 359 -24.13 23.27 12.01
CA SER A 359 -25.53 23.61 12.29
C SER A 359 -25.73 25.11 12.51
N GLU A 360 -26.96 25.55 12.71
CA GLU A 360 -27.32 26.92 13.09
C GLU A 360 -26.52 27.45 14.30
N ALA A 361 -26.21 26.58 15.28
CA ALA A 361 -25.36 26.94 16.43
C ALA A 361 -23.94 27.38 16.03
N THR A 362 -23.47 26.99 14.84
CA THR A 362 -22.19 27.44 14.29
C THR A 362 -22.28 28.88 13.80
N LEU A 363 -23.44 29.29 13.26
CA LEU A 363 -23.69 30.66 12.81
C LEU A 363 -23.87 31.62 13.99
N GLU A 364 -24.55 31.16 15.05
CA GLU A 364 -24.78 31.97 16.25
C GLU A 364 -23.55 32.08 17.15
N ASN A 365 -22.90 30.96 17.46
CA ASN A 365 -21.89 30.86 18.53
C ASN A 365 -20.53 30.34 18.05
N GLY A 366 -20.36 30.04 16.75
CA GLY A 366 -19.11 29.48 16.23
C GLY A 366 -18.80 28.05 16.70
N LEU A 367 -19.81 27.32 17.20
CA LEU A 367 -19.65 25.96 17.73
C LEU A 367 -20.11 24.91 16.72
N LEU A 368 -19.24 23.95 16.41
CA LEU A 368 -19.50 22.81 15.54
C LEU A 368 -19.48 21.50 16.33
N GLN A 369 -20.13 20.46 15.80
CA GLN A 369 -20.08 19.12 16.38
C GLN A 369 -19.09 18.26 15.61
N ALA A 370 -18.04 17.78 16.28
CA ALA A 370 -17.08 16.83 15.75
C ALA A 370 -17.34 15.44 16.34
N ARG A 371 -17.50 14.43 15.49
CA ARG A 371 -17.63 13.03 15.89
C ARG A 371 -16.36 12.26 15.54
N SER A 372 -15.80 11.53 16.51
CA SER A 372 -14.67 10.63 16.28
C SER A 372 -15.14 9.26 15.76
N ARG A 373 -14.45 8.70 14.77
CA ARG A 373 -14.69 7.35 14.24
C ARG A 373 -14.50 6.26 15.30
N ASP A 374 -13.42 6.36 16.08
CA ASP A 374 -12.95 5.28 16.95
C ASP A 374 -13.81 5.13 18.21
N THR A 375 -14.21 6.27 18.80
CA THR A 375 -15.04 6.29 20.02
C THR A 375 -16.52 6.48 19.73
N ALA A 376 -16.89 6.93 18.53
CA ALA A 376 -18.25 7.37 18.16
C ALA A 376 -18.81 8.50 19.05
N LEU A 377 -17.98 9.13 19.88
CA LEU A 377 -18.36 10.25 20.73
C LEU A 377 -18.46 11.54 19.91
N LYS A 378 -19.39 12.40 20.32
CA LYS A 378 -19.62 13.73 19.73
C LYS A 378 -19.14 14.79 20.70
N GLU A 379 -18.29 15.67 20.23
CA GLU A 379 -17.73 16.78 21.01
C GLU A 379 -18.06 18.11 20.33
N THR A 380 -18.36 19.13 21.12
CA THR A 380 -18.57 20.49 20.61
C THR A 380 -17.26 21.25 20.60
N VAL A 381 -16.79 21.60 19.41
CA VAL A 381 -15.51 22.28 19.19
C VAL A 381 -15.80 23.64 18.54
N HIS A 382 -15.05 24.67 18.92
CA HIS A 382 -15.15 25.97 18.27
C HIS A 382 -14.46 25.93 16.90
N VAL A 383 -15.04 26.59 15.88
CA VAL A 383 -14.55 26.59 14.49
C VAL A 383 -13.05 26.91 14.42
N SER A 384 -12.60 27.94 15.14
CA SER A 384 -11.18 28.35 15.13
C SER A 384 -10.21 27.32 15.71
N LYS A 385 -10.67 26.42 16.59
CA LYS A 385 -9.82 25.39 17.23
C LYS A 385 -9.80 24.08 16.44
N LEU A 386 -10.73 23.89 15.51
CA LEU A 386 -10.87 22.63 14.79
C LEU A 386 -9.61 22.30 13.97
N LYS A 387 -9.05 23.30 13.27
CA LYS A 387 -7.84 23.12 12.46
C LYS A 387 -6.67 22.60 13.31
N ASP A 388 -6.35 23.30 14.39
CA ASP A 388 -5.22 22.95 15.25
C ASP A 388 -5.41 21.59 15.93
N PHE A 389 -6.65 21.28 16.31
CA PHE A 389 -7.02 19.97 16.85
C PHE A 389 -6.71 18.84 15.85
N LEU A 390 -7.14 18.99 14.58
CA LEU A 390 -6.92 18.00 13.54
C LEU A 390 -5.43 17.80 13.21
N LEU A 391 -4.69 18.91 13.07
CA LEU A 391 -3.25 18.87 12.79
C LEU A 391 -2.48 18.20 13.92
N THR A 392 -2.81 18.55 15.17
CA THR A 392 -2.19 17.93 16.35
C THR A 392 -2.49 16.43 16.41
N TYR A 393 -3.73 16.03 16.13
CA TYR A 393 -4.13 14.62 16.11
C TYR A 393 -3.36 13.81 15.06
N ILE A 394 -3.26 14.33 13.83
CA ILE A 394 -2.53 13.65 12.73
C ILE A 394 -1.02 13.61 13.04
N ALA A 395 -0.44 14.70 13.51
CA ALA A 395 0.97 14.76 13.86
C ALA A 395 1.31 13.75 14.98
N ALA A 396 0.50 13.69 16.04
CA ALA A 396 0.69 12.74 17.13
C ALA A 396 0.65 11.28 16.64
N ALA A 397 -0.26 10.96 15.71
CA ALA A 397 -0.33 9.63 15.11
C ALA A 397 0.87 9.28 14.22
N THR A 398 1.65 10.27 13.75
CA THR A 398 2.81 10.01 12.88
C THR A 398 4.05 9.55 13.67
N HIS A 399 4.08 9.82 14.98
CA HIS A 399 5.20 9.51 15.87
C HIS A 399 5.01 8.25 16.72
N LEU A 400 3.82 7.64 16.67
CA LEU A 400 3.47 6.37 17.32
C LEU A 400 3.71 5.20 16.36
#